data_AF-A0A1V5P5G8-F1
#
_entry.id   AF-A0A1V5P5G8-F1
#
_cell.length_a   1.000
_cell.length_b   1.000
_cell.length_c   1.000
_cell.angle_alpha   90.00
_cell.angle_beta   90.00
_cell.angle_gamma   90.00
#
_symmetry.space_group_name_H-M   'P 1'
#
loop_
_entity.id
_entity.type
_entity.pdbx_description
1 polymer ?
#
loop_
_entity_poly.entity_id
_entity_poly.type
_entity_poly.pdbx_seq_one_letter_code
_entity_poly.pdbx_strand_id
1 'polypeptide(L)'
;MYDACMAEDNILGYSVHVWGFPLGMAEQAASGTVILGHFADDSYPVCLLYRYAVDEPKMTGDDWVNAWGVVTGLFEYTDANGNPAICPQVEVVCWDNEQEGL
;
A
#
# COMPACT_ATOMS: atom_id res chain seq x y z
N MET A 1 -3.11 -7.73 11.65
CA MET A 1 -2.97 -8.00 10.20
C MET A 1 -1.50 -8.05 9.79
N TYR A 2 -0.73 -6.99 10.07
CA TYR A 2 0.72 -6.96 9.83
C TYR A 2 1.45 -8.20 10.35
N ASP A 3 1.32 -8.52 11.64
CA ASP A 3 1.97 -9.71 12.25
C ASP A 3 1.56 -11.03 11.56
N ALA A 4 0.33 -11.12 11.07
CA ALA A 4 -0.17 -12.30 10.38
C ALA A 4 0.35 -12.39 8.93
N CYS A 5 0.61 -11.27 8.26
CA CYS A 5 1.35 -11.23 6.99
C CYS A 5 2.79 -11.68 7.18
N MET A 6 3.45 -11.18 8.23
CA MET A 6 4.84 -11.52 8.53
C MET A 6 5.01 -12.98 9.01
N ALA A 7 3.94 -13.62 9.47
CA ALA A 7 3.92 -15.04 9.84
C ALA A 7 3.70 -16.00 8.65
N GLU A 8 3.52 -15.49 7.41
CA GLU A 8 3.35 -16.20 6.13
C GLU A 8 2.17 -17.20 6.01
N ASP A 9 1.58 -17.69 7.09
CA ASP A 9 0.85 -18.97 7.05
C ASP A 9 -0.64 -18.90 6.64
N ASN A 10 -1.33 -17.75 6.59
CA ASN A 10 -2.80 -17.75 6.33
C ASN A 10 -3.48 -16.45 5.85
N ILE A 11 -2.75 -15.41 5.46
CA ILE A 11 -3.38 -14.10 5.18
C ILE A 11 -3.51 -13.72 3.70
N LEU A 12 -2.93 -14.52 2.79
CA LEU A 12 -3.09 -14.28 1.36
C LEU A 12 -4.57 -14.33 0.97
N GLY A 13 -5.02 -13.33 0.21
CA GLY A 13 -6.43 -13.21 -0.18
C GLY A 13 -7.31 -12.46 0.84
N TYR A 14 -6.77 -12.01 1.98
CA TYR A 14 -7.55 -11.23 2.94
C TYR A 14 -7.75 -9.79 2.46
N SER A 15 -8.98 -9.27 2.58
CA SER A 15 -9.33 -7.89 2.25
C SER A 15 -8.93 -6.93 3.37
N VAL A 16 -8.36 -5.80 3.02
CA VAL A 16 -7.73 -4.88 3.96
C VAL A 16 -8.02 -3.44 3.60
N HIS A 17 -8.21 -2.62 4.62
CA HIS A 17 -8.34 -1.17 4.49
C HIS A 17 -7.02 -0.53 4.89
N VAL A 18 -6.53 0.39 4.08
CA VAL A 18 -5.25 1.06 4.22
C VAL A 18 -5.49 2.55 4.18
N TRP A 19 -4.96 3.30 5.15
CA TRP A 19 -5.05 4.75 5.15
C TRP A 19 -3.76 5.43 5.64
N GLY A 20 -3.48 6.62 5.13
CA GLY A 20 -2.31 7.41 5.52
C GLY A 20 -1.72 8.25 4.38
N PHE A 21 -0.47 8.68 4.53
CA PHE A 21 0.27 9.33 3.45
C PHE A 21 1.27 8.37 2.78
N PRO A 22 1.55 8.55 1.47
CA PRO A 22 2.66 7.88 0.80
C PRO A 22 3.99 8.20 1.50
N LEU A 23 4.73 7.15 1.84
CA LEU A 23 6.13 7.19 2.28
C LEU A 23 7.10 7.26 1.11
N GLY A 24 6.71 6.70 -0.03
CA GLY A 24 7.51 6.67 -1.24
C GLY A 24 6.71 6.10 -2.40
N MET A 25 7.04 6.54 -3.62
CA MET A 25 6.34 6.11 -4.82
C MET A 25 7.34 5.79 -5.92
N ALA A 26 7.12 4.69 -6.62
CA ALA A 26 7.82 4.38 -7.85
C ALA A 26 7.35 5.31 -8.99
N GLU A 27 8.11 5.32 -10.08
CA GLU A 27 7.68 5.96 -11.32
C GLU A 27 6.35 5.38 -11.80
N GLN A 28 5.44 6.26 -12.23
CA GLN A 28 4.10 5.84 -12.63
C GLN A 28 4.09 5.31 -14.05
N ALA A 29 3.88 4.00 -14.19
CA ALA A 29 3.76 3.34 -15.48
C ALA A 29 2.30 3.08 -15.86
N ALA A 30 2.04 2.82 -17.14
CA ALA A 30 0.72 2.39 -17.61
C ALA A 30 0.27 1.04 -17.00
N SER A 31 1.21 0.24 -16.50
CA SER A 31 0.94 -1.02 -15.81
C SER A 31 0.56 -0.86 -14.32
N GLY A 32 0.65 0.36 -13.78
CA GLY A 32 0.46 0.68 -12.37
C GLY A 32 1.66 1.41 -11.73
N THR A 33 1.53 1.68 -10.44
CA THR A 33 2.54 2.27 -9.57
C THR A 33 2.67 1.46 -8.29
N VAL A 34 3.89 1.38 -7.77
CA VAL A 34 4.16 0.86 -6.43
C VAL A 34 4.24 2.03 -5.47
N ILE A 35 3.46 1.96 -4.39
CA ILE A 35 3.40 3.00 -3.36
C ILE A 35 3.74 2.35 -2.03
N LEU A 36 4.73 2.87 -1.32
CA LEU A 36 4.92 2.57 0.08
C LEU A 36 4.02 3.52 0.86
N GLY A 37 3.08 2.99 1.62
CA GLY A 37 2.18 3.75 2.49
C GLY A 37 2.21 3.22 3.92
N HIS A 38 1.21 3.60 4.71
CA HIS A 38 1.03 3.12 6.08
C HIS A 38 -0.25 2.31 6.25
N PHE A 39 -0.20 1.34 7.17
CA PHE A 39 -1.35 0.57 7.62
C PHE A 39 -1.85 1.12 8.96
N ALA A 40 -3.08 1.62 8.98
CA ALA A 40 -3.82 1.97 10.17
C ALA A 40 -3.10 2.90 11.17
N ASP A 41 -3.67 3.05 12.37
CA ASP A 41 -3.16 3.93 13.44
C ASP A 41 -1.73 3.60 13.91
N ASP A 42 -1.22 2.41 13.59
CA ASP A 42 0.09 1.96 14.06
C ASP A 42 1.27 2.40 13.16
N SER A 43 1.01 3.13 12.06
CA SER A 43 2.05 3.61 11.14
C SER A 43 2.99 2.51 10.61
N TYR A 44 2.49 1.28 10.44
CA TYR A 44 3.31 0.20 9.86
C TYR A 44 3.41 0.35 8.33
N PRO A 45 4.59 0.17 7.72
CA PRO A 45 4.73 0.30 6.27
C PRO A 45 3.94 -0.80 5.54
N VAL A 46 3.38 -0.46 4.39
CA VAL A 46 2.70 -1.40 3.48
C VAL A 46 3.04 -1.05 2.04
N CYS A 47 3.22 -2.07 1.19
CA CYS A 47 3.40 -1.91 -0.23
C CYS A 47 2.06 -2.03 -0.95
N LEU A 48 1.64 -0.97 -1.63
CA LEU A 48 0.45 -0.92 -2.44
C LEU A 48 0.83 -1.07 -3.91
N LEU A 49 0.32 -2.12 -4.54
CA LEU A 49 0.31 -2.26 -5.98
C LEU A 49 -0.96 -1.61 -6.51
N TYR A 50 -0.82 -0.38 -7.01
CA TYR A 50 -1.93 0.37 -7.56
C TYR A 50 -1.91 0.27 -9.10
N ARG A 51 -2.87 -0.45 -9.67
CA ARG A 51 -3.06 -0.55 -11.12
C ARG A 51 -4.14 0.43 -11.53
N TYR A 52 -3.77 1.44 -12.29
CA TYR A 52 -4.74 2.40 -12.84
C TYR A 52 -5.45 1.78 -14.05
N ALA A 53 -6.75 2.01 -14.17
CA ALA A 53 -7.40 1.99 -15.47
C ALA A 53 -6.90 3.18 -16.34
N VAL A 54 -7.10 3.11 -17.66
CA VAL A 54 -6.59 4.10 -18.63
C VAL A 54 -7.02 5.54 -18.31
N ASP A 55 -8.19 5.72 -17.69
CA ASP A 55 -8.80 7.02 -17.39
C ASP A 55 -8.90 7.33 -15.87
N GLU A 56 -8.25 6.54 -15.01
CA GLU A 56 -8.29 6.77 -13.56
C GLU A 56 -7.26 7.83 -13.13
N PRO A 57 -7.63 8.74 -12.20
CA PRO A 57 -6.70 9.71 -11.65
C PRO A 57 -5.55 8.98 -10.97
N LYS A 58 -4.33 9.41 -11.30
CA LYS A 58 -3.13 8.85 -10.70
C LYS A 58 -2.89 9.48 -9.33
N MET A 59 -2.70 8.65 -8.31
CA MET A 59 -2.31 9.10 -6.97
C MET A 59 -1.01 9.92 -7.03
N THR A 60 -0.96 11.02 -6.29
CA THR A 60 0.22 11.87 -6.12
C THR A 60 0.80 11.73 -4.72
N GLY A 61 2.03 12.19 -4.50
CA GLY A 61 2.68 12.09 -3.19
C GLY A 61 2.00 12.88 -2.07
N ASP A 62 1.17 13.88 -2.43
CA ASP A 62 0.41 14.71 -1.49
C ASP A 62 -0.99 14.16 -1.22
N ASP A 63 -1.41 13.11 -1.93
CA ASP A 63 -2.74 12.53 -1.75
C ASP A 63 -2.81 11.72 -0.46
N TRP A 64 -3.98 11.76 0.17
CA TRP A 64 -4.31 10.82 1.23
C TRP A 64 -4.61 9.45 0.60
N VAL A 65 -3.92 8.43 1.08
CA VAL A 65 -4.28 7.04 0.81
C VAL A 65 -5.50 6.75 1.65
N ASN A 66 -6.64 6.45 1.01
CA ASN A 66 -7.76 5.75 1.60
C ASN A 66 -8.15 4.63 0.64
N ALA A 67 -7.58 3.44 0.85
CA ALA A 67 -7.59 2.37 -0.13
C ALA A 67 -8.08 1.05 0.46
N TRP A 68 -8.93 0.36 -0.29
CA TRP A 68 -9.25 -1.04 -0.04
C TRP A 68 -8.48 -1.92 -1.00
N GLY A 69 -7.96 -3.03 -0.50
CA GLY A 69 -7.19 -3.97 -1.31
C GLY A 69 -7.17 -5.37 -0.75
N VAL A 70 -6.39 -6.24 -1.38
CA VAL A 70 -6.22 -7.64 -0.98
C VAL A 70 -4.74 -7.93 -0.78
N VAL A 71 -4.40 -8.61 0.31
CA VAL A 71 -3.01 -9.04 0.56
C VAL A 71 -2.63 -10.12 -0.46
N THR A 72 -1.60 -9.85 -1.25
CA THR A 72 -1.12 -10.75 -2.31
C THR A 72 0.25 -11.35 -2.01
N GLY A 73 0.95 -10.85 -0.99
CA GLY A 73 2.27 -11.35 -0.63
C GLY A 73 3.01 -10.47 0.36
N LEU A 74 4.33 -10.60 0.34
CA LEU A 74 5.30 -9.76 1.04
C LEU A 74 6.13 -8.98 0.02
N PHE A 75 6.55 -7.78 0.40
CA PHE A 75 7.38 -6.90 -0.39
C PHE A 75 8.66 -6.55 0.38
N GLU A 76 9.80 -6.83 -0.24
CA GLU A 76 11.12 -6.43 0.26
C GLU A 76 11.46 -5.02 -0.25
N TYR A 77 11.91 -4.16 0.67
CA TYR A 77 12.35 -2.80 0.35
C TYR A 77 13.57 -2.40 1.18
N THR A 78 14.21 -1.30 0.79
CA THR A 78 15.28 -0.69 1.59
C THR A 78 14.71 0.50 2.35
N ASP A 79 14.86 0.51 3.68
CA ASP A 79 14.38 1.60 4.52
C ASP A 79 15.21 2.89 4.33
N ALA A 80 14.78 3.98 4.98
CA ALA A 80 15.49 5.27 4.90
C ALA A 80 16.92 5.24 5.45
N ASN A 81 17.30 4.20 6.19
CA ASN A 81 18.64 3.99 6.76
C ASN A 81 19.50 3.04 5.92
N GLY A 82 18.98 2.50 4.81
CA GLY A 82 19.69 1.55 3.95
C GLY A 82 19.56 0.09 4.36
N ASN A 83 18.67 -0.25 5.31
CA ASN A 83 18.49 -1.63 5.75
C ASN A 83 17.42 -2.35 4.93
N PRO A 84 17.62 -3.64 4.58
CA PRO A 84 16.55 -4.48 4.06
C PRO A 84 15.42 -4.62 5.07
N ALA A 85 14.19 -4.39 4.60
CA ALA A 85 12.96 -4.50 5.38
C ALA A 85 11.88 -5.19 4.55
N ILE A 86 10.86 -5.72 5.23
CA ILE A 86 9.75 -6.45 4.60
C ILE A 86 8.43 -5.86 5.10
N CYS A 87 7.49 -5.67 4.18
CA CYS A 87 6.12 -5.27 4.50
C CYS A 87 5.09 -6.09 3.71
N PRO A 88 3.81 -6.08 4.11
CA PRO A 88 2.75 -6.70 3.32
C PRO A 88 2.63 -6.03 1.94
N GLN A 89 2.39 -6.85 0.92
CA GLN A 89 2.02 -6.39 -0.41
C GLN A 89 0.51 -6.50 -0.60
N VAL A 90 -0.11 -5.40 -0.98
CA VAL A 90 -1.56 -5.27 -1.16
C VAL A 90 -1.84 -4.83 -2.59
N GLU A 91 -2.64 -5.61 -3.32
CA GLU A 91 -3.21 -5.17 -4.59
C GLU A 91 -4.43 -4.30 -4.30
N VAL A 92 -4.36 -3.04 -4.71
CA VAL A 92 -5.42 -2.06 -4.46
C VAL A 92 -6.58 -2.33 -5.40
N VAL A 93 -7.78 -2.44 -4.83
CA VAL A 93 -9.04 -2.67 -5.53
C VAL A 93 -9.76 -1.35 -5.78
N CYS A 94 -9.77 -0.45 -4.79
CA CYS A 94 -10.26 0.92 -4.94
C CYS A 94 -9.51 1.86 -4.01
N TRP A 95 -9.41 3.12 -4.43
CA TRP A 95 -8.80 4.21 -3.67
C TRP A 95 -9.57 5.49 -3.91
N ASP A 96 -9.68 6.32 -2.87
CA ASP A 96 -10.07 7.71 -2.98
C ASP A 96 -9.12 8.62 -2.17
N ASN A 97 -9.12 9.90 -2.53
CA ASN A 97 -8.35 10.94 -1.84
C ASN A 97 -9.25 11.64 -0.80
N GLU A 98 -9.90 10.86 0.07
CA GLU A 98 -10.72 11.40 1.16
C GLU A 98 -10.20 10.89 2.51
N GLN A 99 -9.96 11.83 3.43
CA GLN A 99 -9.61 11.47 4.80
C GLN A 99 -10.89 11.18 5.58
N GLU A 100 -11.17 9.90 5.84
CA GLU A 100 -12.31 9.53 6.68
C GLU A 100 -12.16 10.11 8.10
N GLY A 101 -13.21 10.79 8.58
CA GLY A 101 -13.31 11.24 9.98
C GLY A 101 -12.86 12.67 10.30
N LEU A 102 -12.82 13.58 9.31
CA LEU A 102 -12.75 15.03 9.55
C LEU A 102 -14.15 15.68 9.68
#